data_AF-A0A968Z0P0-F1
#
_entry.id   AF-A0A968Z0P0-F1
#
_cell.length_a   1.000
_cell.length_b   1.000
_cell.length_c   1.000
_cell.angle_alpha   90.00
_cell.angle_beta   90.00
_cell.angle_gamma   90.00
#
_symmetry.space_group_name_H-M   'P 1'
#
loop_
_entity.id
_entity.type
_entity.pdbx_description
1 polymer ?
#
loop_
_entity_poly.entity_id
_entity_poly.type
_entity_poly.pdbx_seq_one_letter_code
_entity_poly.pdbx_strand_id
1 'polypeptide(L)'
;CVLKPGFSTFSEACRLGLPVATLTRQGFAESALLVEGIQDFAFHQIIASEDFFTGNWNFLHQPPQPPRQSQPVAVDGNAAIAQAIVSYLS
;
A
#
# COMPACT_ATOMS: atom_id res chain seq x y z
N CYS A 1 9.86 3.80 -4.33
CA CYS A 1 9.93 2.55 -5.11
C CYS A 1 8.66 2.47 -5.96
N VAL A 2 8.75 2.15 -7.25
CA VAL A 2 7.58 1.99 -8.14
C VAL A 2 7.22 0.52 -8.19
N LEU A 3 5.99 0.16 -7.81
CA LEU A 3 5.61 -1.23 -7.56
C LEU A 3 4.38 -1.62 -8.36
N LYS A 4 4.34 -2.90 -8.77
CA LYS A 4 3.09 -3.49 -9.26
C LYS A 4 2.12 -3.58 -8.06
N PRO A 5 0.86 -3.12 -8.18
CA PRO A 5 -0.12 -3.28 -7.12
C PRO A 5 -0.24 -4.76 -6.72
N GLY A 6 0.06 -5.05 -5.46
CA GLY A 6 -0.04 -6.35 -4.83
C GLY A 6 -0.04 -6.22 -3.31
N PHE A 7 -0.85 -7.03 -2.64
CA PHE A 7 -1.05 -6.95 -1.18
C PHE A 7 0.24 -7.19 -0.39
N SER A 8 1.05 -8.20 -0.75
CA SER A 8 2.28 -8.51 -0.01
C SER A 8 3.25 -7.33 0.03
N THR A 9 3.43 -6.66 -1.09
CA THR A 9 4.33 -5.50 -1.19
C THR A 9 3.75 -4.29 -0.47
N PHE A 10 2.43 -4.09 -0.53
CA PHE A 10 1.76 -3.05 0.26
C PHE A 10 1.93 -3.28 1.78
N SER A 11 1.74 -4.51 2.25
CA SER A 11 1.93 -4.88 3.65
C SER A 11 3.37 -4.66 4.12
N GLU A 12 4.36 -4.98 3.28
CA GLU A 12 5.77 -4.73 3.58
C GLU A 12 6.10 -3.23 3.66
N ALA A 13 5.57 -2.43 2.72
CA ALA A 13 5.73 -0.98 2.75
C ALA A 13 5.09 -0.36 4.01
N CYS A 14 3.90 -0.82 4.42
CA CYS A 14 3.27 -0.41 5.67
C CYS A 14 4.13 -0.74 6.88
N ARG A 15 4.68 -1.96 6.94
CA ARG A 15 5.53 -2.40 8.06
C ARG A 15 6.84 -1.62 8.15
N LEU A 16 7.39 -1.18 7.02
CA LEU A 16 8.62 -0.37 6.97
C LEU A 16 8.36 1.14 7.01
N GLY A 17 7.10 1.60 6.99
CA GLY A 17 6.75 3.02 6.94
C GLY A 17 7.21 3.72 5.65
N LEU A 18 7.32 2.98 4.54
CA LEU A 18 7.82 3.51 3.26
C LEU A 18 6.67 4.03 2.38
N PRO A 19 6.88 5.12 1.62
CA PRO A 19 5.88 5.59 0.68
C PRO A 19 5.72 4.64 -0.52
N VAL A 20 4.49 4.52 -1.02
CA VAL A 20 4.10 3.60 -2.10
C VAL A 20 3.75 4.35 -3.37
N ALA A 21 4.49 4.11 -4.46
CA ALA A 21 4.06 4.53 -5.79
C ALA A 21 3.42 3.33 -6.52
N THR A 22 2.15 3.47 -6.90
CA THR A 22 1.34 2.38 -7.47
C THR A 22 0.70 2.78 -8.79
N LEU A 23 0.64 1.85 -9.74
CA LEU A 23 -0.02 2.02 -11.02
C LEU A 23 -1.48 1.58 -10.94
N THR A 24 -2.40 2.40 -11.43
CA THR A 24 -3.80 1.97 -11.57
C THR A 24 -3.90 0.90 -12.65
N ARG A 25 -4.56 -0.23 -12.34
CA ARG A 25 -4.82 -1.30 -13.31
C ARG A 25 -6.30 -1.68 -13.32
N GLN A 26 -6.84 -1.76 -14.52
CA GLN A 26 -8.17 -2.29 -14.78
C GLN A 26 -8.09 -3.83 -14.96
N GLY A 27 -9.19 -4.53 -14.70
CA GLY A 27 -9.30 -5.98 -14.96
C GLY A 27 -9.08 -6.90 -13.75
N PHE A 28 -8.93 -6.35 -12.54
CA PHE A 28 -8.93 -7.11 -11.28
C PHE A 28 -9.89 -6.46 -10.29
N ALA A 29 -10.74 -7.26 -9.64
CA ALA A 29 -11.75 -6.74 -8.72
C ALA A 29 -11.12 -6.07 -7.48
N GLU A 30 -9.98 -6.62 -7.05
CA GLU A 30 -9.26 -6.20 -5.86
C GLU A 30 -8.46 -4.90 -6.04
N SER A 31 -8.25 -4.44 -7.28
CA SER A 31 -7.46 -3.24 -7.57
C SER A 31 -8.02 -2.00 -6.88
N ALA A 32 -9.35 -1.80 -6.91
CA ALA A 32 -9.97 -0.63 -6.30
C ALA A 32 -9.79 -0.63 -4.78
N LEU A 33 -10.04 -1.78 -4.13
CA LEU A 33 -9.87 -1.95 -2.69
C LEU A 33 -8.42 -1.78 -2.25
N LEU A 34 -7.46 -2.29 -3.04
CA LEU A 34 -6.04 -2.14 -2.74
C LEU A 34 -5.61 -0.67 -2.84
N VAL A 35 -6.05 0.05 -3.87
CA VAL A 35 -5.76 1.48 -4.02
C VAL A 35 -6.39 2.27 -2.88
N GLU A 36 -7.63 1.96 -2.51
CA GLU A 36 -8.31 2.58 -1.37
C GLU A 36 -7.53 2.37 -0.06
N GLY A 37 -7.10 1.14 0.23
CA GLY A 37 -6.28 0.83 1.40
C GLY A 37 -4.92 1.55 1.38
N ILE A 38 -4.28 1.68 0.21
CA ILE A 38 -3.05 2.47 0.07
C ILE A 38 -3.31 3.94 0.42
N GLN A 39 -4.40 4.52 -0.09
CA GLN A 39 -4.75 5.91 0.19
C GLN A 39 -5.08 6.14 1.66
N ASP A 40 -5.67 5.15 2.32
CA ASP A 40 -6.05 5.27 3.73
C ASP A 40 -4.86 5.18 4.66
N PHE A 41 -3.90 4.29 4.42
CA PHE A 41 -2.91 3.94 5.44
C PHE A 41 -1.46 4.24 5.08
N ALA A 42 -1.15 4.60 3.83
CA ALA A 42 0.22 4.87 3.40
C ALA A 42 0.39 6.25 2.75
N PHE A 43 1.59 6.81 2.90
CA PHE A 43 2.04 7.86 1.99
C PHE A 43 2.11 7.29 0.59
N HIS A 44 1.47 7.95 -0.38
CA HIS A 44 1.23 7.32 -1.66
C HIS A 44 1.36 8.25 -2.85
N GLN A 45 1.62 7.63 -4.00
CA GLN A 45 1.50 8.26 -5.30
C GLN A 45 0.78 7.31 -6.25
N ILE A 46 -0.40 7.72 -6.71
CA ILE A 46 -1.18 6.96 -7.67
C ILE A 46 -0.83 7.46 -9.06
N ILE A 47 -0.30 6.56 -9.90
CA ILE A 47 0.14 6.85 -11.26
C ILE A 47 -0.89 6.23 -12.19
N ALA A 48 -1.46 7.04 -13.09
CA ALA A 48 -2.32 6.52 -14.14
C ALA A 48 -1.49 5.68 -15.11
N SER A 49 -2.02 4.52 -15.53
CA SER A 49 -1.30 3.66 -16.50
C SER A 49 -0.92 4.42 -17.78
N GLU A 50 -1.80 5.30 -18.27
CA GLU A 50 -1.53 6.15 -19.43
C GLU A 50 -0.29 7.03 -19.27
N ASP A 51 -0.17 7.74 -18.14
CA ASP A 51 0.99 8.59 -17.83
C ASP A 51 2.28 7.78 -17.81
N PHE A 52 2.25 6.57 -17.24
CA PHE A 52 3.41 5.69 -17.19
C PHE A 52 3.91 5.29 -18.59
N PHE A 53 3.01 5.02 -19.54
CA PHE A 53 3.37 4.62 -20.90
C PHE A 53 3.74 5.78 -21.82
N THR A 54 3.39 7.02 -21.47
CA THR A 54 3.73 8.22 -22.27
C THR A 54 5.19 8.64 -22.17
N GLY A 55 5.98 8.06 -21.26
CA GLY A 55 7.39 8.35 -21.09
C GLY A 55 7.70 9.65 -20.32
N ASN A 56 6.68 10.33 -19.78
CA ASN A 56 6.85 11.45 -18.87
C ASN A 56 6.87 10.98 -17.41
N TRP A 57 8.05 10.92 -16.80
CA TRP A 57 8.25 10.42 -15.44
C TRP A 57 8.31 11.51 -14.37
N ASN A 58 7.85 12.73 -14.67
CA ASN A 58 7.87 13.84 -13.70
C ASN A 58 7.14 13.55 -12.39
N PHE A 59 6.19 12.60 -12.40
CA PHE A 59 5.54 12.14 -11.18
C PHE A 59 6.56 11.63 -10.15
N LEU A 60 7.67 11.00 -10.54
CA LEU A 60 8.70 10.52 -9.59
C LEU A 60 9.32 11.62 -8.71
N HIS A 61 9.21 12.88 -9.13
CA HIS A 61 9.73 14.03 -8.40
C HIS A 61 8.68 14.72 -7.52
N GLN A 62 7.41 14.34 -7.64
CA GLN A 62 6.37 14.89 -6.78
C GLN A 62 6.41 14.23 -5.40
N PRO A 63 6.17 14.99 -4.32
CA PRO A 63 6.09 14.42 -2.99
C PRO A 63 4.89 13.46 -2.89
N PRO A 64 5.01 12.34 -2.14
CA PRO A 64 3.89 11.47 -1.85
C PRO A 64 2.77 12.22 -1.13
N GLN A 65 1.53 11.89 -1.48
CA GLN A 65 0.33 12.35 -0.78
C GLN A 65 0.25 11.68 0.61
N PRO A 66 -0.20 12.39 1.64
CA PRO A 66 -0.39 11.81 2.98
C PRO A 66 -1.55 10.79 2.98
N PRO A 67 -1.54 9.85 3.94
CA PRO A 67 -2.68 8.95 4.14
C PRO A 67 -3.94 9.71 4.56
N ARG A 68 -5.12 9.21 4.15
CA ARG A 68 -6.42 9.77 4.54
C ARG A 68 -6.77 9.46 6.00
N GLN A 69 -6.32 8.32 6.52
CA GLN A 69 -6.49 7.96 7.93
C GLN A 69 -5.27 8.42 8.72
N SER A 70 -5.53 9.03 9.88
CA SER A 70 -4.48 9.49 10.80
C SER A 70 -3.87 8.35 11.61
N GLN A 71 -4.54 7.20 11.69
CA GLN A 71 -4.08 6.05 12.47
C GLN A 71 -3.49 5.00 11.52
N PRO A 72 -2.24 4.55 11.76
CA PRO A 72 -1.60 3.56 10.91
C PRO A 72 -2.31 2.20 11.02
N VAL A 73 -2.27 1.42 9.95
CA VAL A 73 -2.72 0.03 9.98
C VAL A 73 -1.86 -0.79 10.94
N ALA A 74 -2.46 -1.75 11.65
CA ALA A 74 -1.71 -2.69 12.48
C ALA A 74 -0.78 -3.55 11.60
N VAL A 75 0.50 -3.64 11.99
CA VAL A 75 1.55 -4.33 11.21
C VAL A 75 2.09 -5.57 11.90
N ASP A 76 1.57 -5.93 13.06
CA ASP A 76 2.03 -6.98 13.98
C ASP A 76 1.06 -8.17 14.02
N GLY A 77 0.24 -8.36 12.98
CA GLY A 77 -0.74 -9.44 12.91
C GLY A 77 -0.14 -10.85 13.11
N ASN A 78 1.13 -11.05 12.76
CA ASN A 78 1.86 -12.29 13.01
C ASN A 78 2.09 -12.55 14.51
N ALA A 79 2.48 -11.53 15.26
CA ALA A 79 2.65 -11.61 16.71
C ALA A 79 1.28 -11.73 17.40
N ALA A 80 0.28 -10.98 16.92
CA ALA A 80 -1.07 -11.02 17.46
C ALA A 80 -1.69 -12.42 17.37
N ILE A 81 -1.58 -13.11 16.23
CA ILE A 81 -2.12 -14.47 16.10
C ILE A 81 -1.32 -15.49 16.90
N ALA A 82 0.01 -15.35 16.96
CA ALA A 82 0.84 -16.23 17.79
C ALA A 82 0.47 -16.10 19.27
N GLN A 83 0.28 -14.88 19.77
CA GLN A 83 -0.14 -14.62 21.14
C GLN A 83 -1.55 -15.15 21.42
N ALA A 84 -2.48 -15.01 20.48
CA ALA A 84 -3.84 -15.54 20.62
C ALA A 84 -3.83 -17.07 20.76
N ILE A 85 -3.01 -17.77 19.97
CA ILE A 85 -2.86 -19.24 20.05
C ILE A 85 -2.28 -19.64 21.41
N VAL A 86 -1.20 -19.00 21.86
CA VAL A 86 -0.60 -19.29 23.18
C VAL A 86 -1.63 -19.10 24.30
N SER A 87 -2.40 -18.01 24.23
CA SER A 87 -3.42 -17.69 25.24
C SER A 87 -4.59 -18.67 25.23
N TYR A 88 -4.94 -19.23 24.08
CA TYR A 88 -5.99 -20.25 23.95
C TYR A 88 -5.56 -21.63 24.47
N LEU A 89 -4.26 -21.94 24.39
CA LEU A 89 -3.69 -23.23 24.79
C LEU A 89 -3.19 -23.28 26.25
N SER A 90 -3.22 -22.15 26.96
CA SER A 90 -2.84 -22.04 28.38
C SER A 90 -4.05 -22.21 29.28
#